data_AF-A0A9E4W7C0-F1
#
_entry.id   AF-A0A9E4W7C0-F1
#
_cell.length_a   1.000
_cell.length_b   1.000
_cell.length_c   1.000
_cell.angle_alpha   90.00
_cell.angle_beta   90.00
_cell.angle_gamma   90.00
#
_symmetry.space_group_name_H-M   'P 1'
#
loop_
_entity.id
_entity.type
_entity.pdbx_description
1 polymer ?
#
loop_
_entity_poly.entity_id
_entity_poly.type
_entity_poly.pdbx_seq_one_letter_code
_entity_poly.pdbx_strand_id
1 'polypeptide(L)'
;MWLFLASDCLFFGSFIAAYLLYRGRSVVGPYPADLFDIPFTSVSAFILLMSSVTMVLALAAIQRGNVRNMRIWLFTTAILGTLFIAGQVFEFTEFNHEGLSLSTNLFGTTFFVLTGFHGAHVTVGVLILLSLFVVSMRGGIQQKDSLAIELAGLYWHFV
;
A
#
# COMPACT_ATOMS: atom_id res chain seq x y z
N MET A 1 -10.72 14.05 -6.43
CA MET A 1 -10.04 12.74 -6.26
C MET A 1 -9.15 12.42 -7.46
N TRP A 2 -9.69 12.29 -8.68
CA TRP A 2 -8.88 11.98 -9.87
C TRP A 2 -7.65 12.88 -10.09
N LEU A 3 -7.78 14.19 -9.85
CA LEU A 3 -6.66 15.13 -9.96
C LEU A 3 -5.59 14.90 -8.90
N PHE A 4 -5.99 14.48 -7.69
CA PHE A 4 -5.07 14.05 -6.63
C PHE A 4 -4.34 12.76 -7.02
N LEU A 5 -5.05 11.75 -7.53
CA LEU A 5 -4.42 10.50 -8.02
C LEU A 5 -3.46 10.74 -9.19
N ALA A 6 -3.80 11.67 -10.09
CA ALA A 6 -2.90 12.06 -11.17
C ALA A 6 -1.61 12.72 -10.65
N SER A 7 -1.71 13.55 -9.60
CA SER A 7 -0.56 14.12 -8.92
C SER A 7 0.31 13.05 -8.27
N ASP A 8 -0.30 12.09 -7.56
CA ASP A 8 0.43 10.98 -6.93
C ASP A 8 1.13 10.09 -7.98
N CYS A 9 0.49 9.88 -9.14
CA CYS A 9 1.09 9.14 -10.26
C CYS A 9 2.36 9.82 -10.76
N LEU A 10 2.35 11.15 -10.91
CA LEU A 10 3.55 11.91 -11.29
C LEU A 10 4.62 11.88 -10.19
N PHE A 11 4.19 11.95 -8.91
CA PHE A 11 5.08 11.85 -7.76
C PHE A 11 5.84 10.52 -7.74
N PHE A 12 5.14 9.38 -7.81
CA PHE A 12 5.79 8.06 -7.89
C PHE A 12 6.56 7.85 -9.20
N GLY A 13 6.05 8.39 -10.32
CA GLY A 13 6.74 8.36 -11.61
C GLY A 13 8.14 8.99 -11.54
N SER A 14 8.29 10.08 -10.77
CA SER A 14 9.60 10.71 -10.56
C SER A 14 10.58 9.80 -9.80
N PHE A 15 10.12 9.06 -8.79
CA PHE A 15 10.95 8.11 -8.04
C PHE A 15 11.33 6.88 -8.86
N ILE A 16 10.40 6.35 -9.65
CA ILE A 16 10.69 5.24 -10.58
C ILE A 16 11.72 5.68 -11.62
N ALA A 17 11.58 6.88 -12.18
CA ALA A 17 12.56 7.43 -13.12
C ALA A 17 13.95 7.58 -12.47
N ALA A 18 14.02 8.07 -11.23
CA ALA A 18 15.26 8.16 -10.48
C ALA A 18 15.89 6.77 -10.24
N TYR A 19 15.11 5.79 -9.80
CA TYR A 19 15.59 4.41 -9.62
C TYR A 19 16.14 3.82 -10.93
N LEU A 20 15.42 3.99 -12.06
CA LEU A 20 15.85 3.48 -13.36
C LEU A 20 17.14 4.14 -13.87
N LEU A 21 17.30 5.45 -13.66
CA LEU A 21 18.51 6.18 -14.05
C LEU A 21 19.75 5.76 -13.26
N TYR A 22 19.56 5.40 -11.99
CA TYR A 22 20.65 4.99 -11.10
C TYR A 22 20.84 3.47 -11.01
N ARG A 23 19.98 2.69 -11.66
CA ARG A 23 20.09 1.23 -11.72
C ARG A 23 21.43 0.82 -12.32
N GLY A 24 22.16 -0.06 -11.62
CA GLY A 24 23.46 -0.57 -12.07
C GLY A 24 24.62 0.43 -11.93
N ARG A 25 24.39 1.61 -11.33
CA ARG A 25 25.44 2.62 -11.06
C ARG A 25 25.98 2.54 -9.62
N SER A 26 25.53 1.56 -8.82
CA SER A 26 26.05 1.35 -7.46
C SER A 26 27.47 0.78 -7.53
N VAL A 27 28.42 1.54 -7.01
CA VAL A 27 29.86 1.20 -7.04
C VAL A 27 30.23 0.20 -5.92
N VAL A 28 29.39 0.09 -4.88
CA VAL A 28 29.62 -0.75 -3.69
C VAL A 28 28.36 -1.56 -3.40
N GLY A 29 28.52 -2.87 -3.21
CA GLY A 29 27.45 -3.81 -2.81
C GLY A 29 26.94 -3.54 -1.39
N PRO A 30 25.91 -4.26 -0.91
CA PRO A 30 25.30 -5.46 -1.52
C PRO A 30 24.43 -5.18 -2.77
N TYR A 31 24.35 -6.17 -3.66
CA TYR A 31 23.62 -6.09 -4.93
C TYR A 31 22.19 -6.63 -4.77
N PRO A 32 21.23 -6.19 -5.61
CA PRO A 32 19.81 -6.55 -5.47
C PRO A 32 19.54 -8.06 -5.51
N ALA A 33 20.39 -8.83 -6.20
CA ALA A 33 20.20 -10.27 -6.40
C ALA A 33 20.44 -11.10 -5.13
N ASP A 34 21.20 -10.57 -4.17
CA ASP A 34 21.60 -11.30 -2.96
C ASP A 34 20.66 -11.04 -1.77
N LEU A 35 19.86 -9.97 -1.84
CA LEU A 35 18.99 -9.51 -0.75
C LEU A 35 17.51 -9.88 -0.93
N PHE A 36 17.01 -10.01 -2.17
CA PHE A 36 15.58 -10.16 -2.38
C PHE A 36 15.08 -11.61 -2.22
N ASP A 37 14.25 -11.85 -1.20
CA ASP A 37 13.44 -13.06 -1.09
C ASP A 37 12.21 -12.98 -2.01
N ILE A 38 12.41 -13.38 -3.27
CA ILE A 38 11.38 -13.33 -4.32
C ILE A 38 10.07 -14.05 -3.89
N PRO A 39 10.10 -15.25 -3.27
CA PRO A 39 8.91 -15.87 -2.71
C PRO A 39 8.15 -14.98 -1.70
N PHE A 40 8.84 -14.41 -0.71
CA PHE A 40 8.19 -13.62 0.33
C PHE A 40 7.57 -12.33 -0.24
N THR A 41 8.33 -11.58 -1.04
CA THR A 41 7.85 -10.36 -1.70
C THR A 41 6.68 -10.64 -2.65
N SER A 42 6.67 -11.79 -3.33
CA SER A 42 5.55 -12.16 -4.23
C SER A 42 4.28 -12.45 -3.44
N VAL A 43 4.38 -13.11 -2.28
CA VAL A 43 3.23 -13.40 -1.43
C VAL A 43 2.66 -12.11 -0.83
N SER A 44 3.51 -11.19 -0.35
CA SER A 44 3.04 -9.90 0.18
C SER A 44 2.34 -9.07 -0.90
N ALA A 45 2.88 -9.03 -2.12
CA ALA A 45 2.22 -8.39 -3.26
C ALA A 45 0.86 -9.05 -3.59
N PHE A 46 0.79 -10.38 -3.57
CA PHE A 46 -0.46 -11.10 -3.77
C PHE A 46 -1.52 -10.78 -2.70
N ILE A 47 -1.11 -10.68 -1.43
CA ILE A 47 -1.98 -10.25 -0.33
C ILE A 47 -2.58 -8.87 -0.60
N LEU A 48 -1.77 -7.92 -1.08
CA LEU A 48 -2.23 -6.57 -1.40
C LEU A 48 -3.21 -6.57 -2.59
N LEU A 49 -2.93 -7.36 -3.64
CA LEU A 49 -3.85 -7.54 -4.78
C LEU A 49 -5.19 -8.13 -4.34
N MET A 50 -5.18 -9.13 -3.45
CA MET A 50 -6.41 -9.70 -2.90
C MET A 50 -7.16 -8.68 -2.03
N SER A 51 -6.44 -7.83 -1.28
CA SER A 51 -7.02 -6.72 -0.52
C SER A 51 -7.75 -5.71 -1.41
N SER A 52 -7.25 -5.48 -2.63
CA SER A 52 -7.90 -4.63 -3.61
C SER A 52 -9.29 -5.21 -3.99
N VAL A 53 -9.37 -6.52 -4.24
CA VAL A 53 -10.64 -7.20 -4.53
C VAL A 53 -11.64 -7.08 -3.38
N THR A 54 -11.19 -7.25 -2.13
CA THR A 54 -12.08 -7.11 -0.96
C THR A 54 -12.64 -5.70 -0.82
N MET A 55 -11.88 -4.66 -1.23
CA MET A 55 -12.37 -3.28 -1.24
C MET A 55 -13.52 -3.07 -2.25
N VAL A 56 -13.42 -3.66 -3.45
CA VAL A 56 -14.53 -3.62 -4.44
C VAL A 56 -15.79 -4.29 -3.88
N LEU A 57 -15.62 -5.42 -3.19
CA LEU A 57 -16.75 -6.13 -2.57
C LEU A 57 -17.40 -5.29 -1.45
N ALA A 58 -16.61 -4.51 -0.71
CA ALA A 58 -17.12 -3.57 0.29
C ALA A 58 -17.97 -2.47 -0.36
N LEU A 59 -17.50 -1.88 -1.46
CA LEU A 59 -18.23 -0.88 -2.22
C LEU A 59 -19.54 -1.45 -2.82
N ALA A 60 -19.46 -2.63 -3.43
CA ALA A 60 -20.64 -3.30 -3.99
C ALA A 60 -21.69 -3.61 -2.91
N ALA A 61 -21.25 -3.97 -1.69
CA ALA A 61 -22.15 -4.24 -0.58
C ALA A 61 -22.89 -2.98 -0.10
N ILE A 62 -22.22 -1.83 0.02
CA ILE A 62 -22.88 -0.58 0.44
C ILE A 62 -23.79 -0.01 -0.65
N GLN A 63 -23.43 -0.15 -1.93
CA GLN A 63 -24.32 0.23 -3.04
C GLN A 63 -25.64 -0.55 -3.03
N ARG A 64 -25.61 -1.81 -2.58
CA ARG A 64 -26.81 -2.66 -2.35
C ARG A 64 -27.52 -2.40 -1.02
N GLY A 65 -27.07 -1.43 -0.23
CA GLY A 65 -27.60 -1.13 1.11
C GLY A 65 -27.23 -2.15 2.19
N ASN A 66 -26.36 -3.13 1.90
CA ASN A 66 -25.95 -4.14 2.86
C ASN A 66 -24.74 -3.66 3.68
N VAL A 67 -25.04 -2.90 4.74
CA VAL A 67 -24.04 -2.32 5.64
C VAL A 67 -23.22 -3.39 6.37
N ARG A 68 -23.84 -4.53 6.73
CA ARG A 68 -23.16 -5.61 7.44
C ARG A 68 -22.04 -6.21 6.58
N ASN A 69 -22.33 -6.53 5.32
CA ASN A 69 -21.33 -7.09 4.42
C ASN A 69 -20.26 -6.06 4.07
N MET A 70 -20.61 -4.78 3.90
CA MET A 70 -19.62 -3.72 3.71
C MET A 70 -18.63 -3.67 4.87
N ARG A 71 -19.10 -3.72 6.13
CA ARG A 71 -18.22 -3.73 7.31
C ARG A 71 -17.27 -4.92 7.32
N ILE A 72 -17.76 -6.12 6.98
CA ILE A 72 -16.93 -7.33 6.92
C ILE A 72 -15.82 -7.15 5.89
N TRP A 73 -16.17 -6.77 4.65
CA TRP A 73 -15.19 -6.62 3.58
C TRP A 73 -14.20 -5.49 3.83
N LEU A 74 -14.67 -4.37 4.36
CA LEU A 74 -13.82 -3.21 4.67
C LEU A 74 -12.82 -3.52 5.79
N PHE A 75 -13.25 -4.28 6.81
CA PHE A 75 -12.34 -4.77 7.85
C PHE A 75 -11.33 -5.79 7.32
N THR A 76 -11.77 -6.71 6.44
CA THR A 76 -10.85 -7.65 5.77
C THR A 76 -9.79 -6.91 4.97
N THR A 77 -10.16 -5.89 4.19
CA THR A 77 -9.21 -5.04 3.45
C THR A 77 -8.20 -4.39 4.40
N ALA A 78 -8.65 -3.82 5.53
CA ALA A 78 -7.74 -3.20 6.50
C ALA A 78 -6.75 -4.20 7.12
N ILE A 79 -7.19 -5.44 7.41
CA ILE A 79 -6.30 -6.50 7.91
C ILE A 79 -5.26 -6.88 6.86
N LEU A 80 -5.67 -7.12 5.62
CA LEU A 80 -4.74 -7.52 4.55
C LEU A 80 -3.72 -6.41 4.27
N GLY A 81 -4.14 -5.14 4.29
CA GLY A 81 -3.24 -3.99 4.20
C GLY A 81 -2.27 -3.90 5.38
N THR A 82 -2.73 -4.17 6.60
CA THR A 82 -1.86 -4.21 7.79
C THR A 82 -0.83 -5.34 7.70
N LEU A 83 -1.24 -6.51 7.20
CA LEU A 83 -0.35 -7.65 6.98
C LEU A 83 0.74 -7.33 5.95
N PHE A 84 0.39 -6.63 4.87
CA PHE A 84 1.36 -6.12 3.90
C PHE A 84 2.39 -5.19 4.56
N ILE A 85 1.95 -4.21 5.35
CA ILE A 85 2.85 -3.28 6.07
C ILE A 85 3.77 -4.04 7.03
N ALA A 86 3.25 -5.02 7.77
CA ALA A 86 4.05 -5.85 8.66
C ALA A 86 5.13 -6.63 7.91
N GLY A 87 4.80 -7.21 6.75
CA GLY A 87 5.77 -7.87 5.87
C GLY A 87 6.83 -6.91 5.35
N GLN A 88 6.44 -5.70 4.95
CA GLN A 88 7.37 -4.68 4.46
C GLN A 88 8.36 -4.22 5.56
N VAL A 89 7.90 -4.05 6.80
CA VAL A 89 8.77 -3.69 7.93
C VAL A 89 9.74 -4.83 8.25
N PHE A 90 9.29 -6.08 8.14
CA PHE A 90 10.15 -7.25 8.31
C PHE A 90 11.28 -7.27 7.26
N GLU A 91 10.96 -7.13 5.98
CA GLU A 91 11.97 -7.06 4.90
C GLU A 91 12.95 -5.90 5.12
N PHE A 92 12.47 -4.72 5.51
CA PHE A 92 13.33 -3.57 5.76
C PHE A 92 14.29 -3.79 6.93
N THR A 93 13.84 -4.50 7.96
CA THR A 93 14.67 -4.85 9.10
C THR A 93 15.76 -5.83 8.69
N GLU A 94 15.42 -6.83 7.87
CA GLU A 94 16.37 -7.81 7.35
C GLU A 94 17.42 -7.16 6.44
N PHE A 95 16.99 -6.29 5.51
CA PHE A 95 17.91 -5.52 4.67
C PHE A 95 18.89 -4.68 5.50
N ASN A 96 18.41 -4.07 6.59
CA ASN A 96 19.27 -3.29 7.47
C ASN A 96 20.27 -4.18 8.25
N HIS A 97 19.88 -5.39 8.65
CA HIS A 97 20.79 -6.37 9.24
C HIS A 97 21.85 -6.86 8.25
N GLU A 98 21.51 -7.01 6.98
CA GLU A 98 22.43 -7.35 5.89
C GLU A 98 23.30 -6.16 5.42
N GLY A 99 23.17 -5.00 6.07
CA GLY A 99 23.99 -3.81 5.81
C GLY A 99 23.47 -2.88 4.72
N LEU A 100 22.30 -3.17 4.13
CA LEU A 100 21.62 -2.26 3.21
C LEU A 100 20.79 -1.23 4.01
N SER A 101 21.21 0.01 3.96
CA SER A 101 20.54 1.15 4.58
C SER A 101 20.39 2.30 3.58
N LEU A 102 19.63 3.32 3.97
CA LEU A 102 19.33 4.50 3.15
C LEU A 102 20.60 5.27 2.73
N SER A 103 21.68 5.13 3.49
CA SER A 103 22.98 5.78 3.27
C SER A 103 24.08 4.84 2.76
N THR A 104 23.81 3.54 2.58
CA THR A 104 24.85 2.56 2.20
C THR A 104 25.29 2.74 0.76
N ASN A 105 24.34 2.75 -0.18
CA ASN A 105 24.62 2.93 -1.60
C ASN A 105 23.42 3.55 -2.32
N LEU A 106 23.66 3.98 -3.57
CA LEU A 106 22.65 4.65 -4.40
C LEU A 106 21.42 3.76 -4.67
N PHE A 107 21.62 2.44 -4.69
CA PHE A 107 20.54 1.47 -4.81
C PHE A 107 19.64 1.47 -3.56
N GLY A 108 20.21 1.36 -2.36
CA GLY A 108 19.50 1.44 -1.09
C GLY A 108 18.74 2.74 -0.94
N THR A 109 19.35 3.89 -1.24
CA THR A 109 18.64 5.19 -1.19
C THR A 109 17.42 5.22 -2.10
N THR A 110 17.59 4.87 -3.38
CA THR A 110 16.49 4.93 -4.36
C THR A 110 15.41 3.88 -4.09
N PHE A 111 15.80 2.69 -3.64
CA PHE A 111 14.89 1.63 -3.23
C PHE A 111 14.07 2.02 -1.99
N PHE A 112 14.72 2.34 -0.87
CA PHE A 112 14.04 2.65 0.39
C PHE A 112 13.17 3.91 0.30
N VAL A 113 13.58 4.92 -0.47
CA VAL A 113 12.72 6.10 -0.71
C VAL A 113 11.47 5.70 -1.49
N LEU A 114 11.61 4.98 -2.60
CA LEU A 114 10.46 4.55 -3.41
C LEU A 114 9.49 3.66 -2.63
N THR A 115 10.00 2.58 -2.03
CA THR A 115 9.18 1.59 -1.31
C THR A 115 8.73 2.09 0.05
N GLY A 116 9.53 2.92 0.73
CA GLY A 116 9.16 3.55 1.99
C GLY A 116 8.01 4.54 1.84
N PHE A 117 8.04 5.40 0.81
CA PHE A 117 6.91 6.28 0.52
C PHE A 117 5.66 5.51 0.09
N HIS A 118 5.80 4.42 -0.66
CA HIS A 118 4.69 3.51 -0.96
C HIS A 118 4.08 2.92 0.32
N GLY A 119 4.91 2.35 1.20
CA GLY A 119 4.45 1.83 2.50
C GLY A 119 3.76 2.88 3.38
N ALA A 120 4.23 4.13 3.35
CA ALA A 120 3.57 5.24 4.01
C ALA A 120 2.17 5.53 3.42
N HIS A 121 2.01 5.49 2.09
CA HIS A 121 0.70 5.62 1.43
C HIS A 121 -0.25 4.48 1.82
N VAL A 122 0.24 3.23 1.83
CA VAL A 122 -0.55 2.08 2.30
C VAL A 122 -0.99 2.28 3.74
N THR A 123 -0.10 2.75 4.61
CA THR A 123 -0.40 3.03 6.03
C THR A 123 -1.51 4.07 6.17
N VAL A 124 -1.43 5.18 5.43
CA VAL A 124 -2.49 6.20 5.39
C VAL A 124 -3.81 5.60 4.91
N GLY A 125 -3.77 4.75 3.87
CA GLY A 125 -4.94 4.02 3.39
C GLY A 125 -5.57 3.14 4.46
N VAL A 126 -4.77 2.38 5.22
CA VAL A 126 -5.26 1.52 6.30
C VAL A 126 -5.93 2.36 7.38
N LEU A 127 -5.34 3.50 7.75
CA LEU A 127 -5.94 4.43 8.71
C LEU A 127 -7.28 4.99 8.23
N ILE A 128 -7.39 5.35 6.94
CA ILE A 128 -8.65 5.78 6.32
C ILE A 128 -9.69 4.66 6.41
N LEU A 129 -9.33 3.42 6.03
CA LEU A 129 -10.24 2.27 6.11
C LEU A 129 -10.70 2.00 7.55
N LEU A 130 -9.78 1.95 8.52
CA LEU A 130 -10.12 1.77 9.92
C LEU A 130 -11.02 2.88 10.45
N SER A 131 -10.78 4.14 10.05
CA SER A 131 -11.64 5.26 10.44
C SER A 131 -13.07 5.10 9.90
N LEU A 132 -13.21 4.70 8.62
CA LEU A 132 -14.50 4.43 8.00
C LEU A 132 -15.21 3.24 8.66
N PHE A 133 -14.47 2.21 9.04
CA PHE A 133 -15.01 1.09 9.80
C PHE A 133 -15.59 1.54 11.16
N VAL A 134 -14.84 2.34 11.92
CA VAL A 134 -15.28 2.87 13.22
C VAL A 134 -16.50 3.79 13.08
N VAL A 135 -16.50 4.68 12.10
CA VAL A 135 -17.65 5.55 11.80
C VAL A 135 -18.88 4.71 11.41
N SER A 136 -18.68 3.66 10.61
CA SER A 136 -19.74 2.72 10.25
C SER A 136 -20.33 2.05 11.48
N MET A 137 -19.51 1.59 12.44
CA MET A 137 -19.98 0.97 13.68
C MET A 137 -20.81 1.92 14.55
N ARG A 138 -20.50 3.21 14.57
CA ARG A 138 -21.27 4.24 15.29
C ARG A 138 -22.58 4.63 14.60
N GLY A 139 -22.95 3.95 13.51
CA GLY A 139 -24.17 4.21 12.75
C GLY A 139 -24.06 5.36 11.74
N GLY A 140 -22.84 5.87 11.51
CA GLY A 140 -22.59 7.05 10.69
C GLY A 140 -22.49 6.82 9.19
N ILE A 141 -22.54 5.57 8.70
CA ILE A 141 -22.47 5.26 7.26
C ILE A 141 -23.77 4.63 6.80
N GLN A 142 -24.49 5.37 5.96
CA GLN A 142 -25.68 4.92 5.25
C GLN A 142 -25.41 4.81 3.74
N GLN A 143 -26.36 4.29 2.97
CA GLN A 143 -26.21 4.15 1.52
C GLN A 143 -25.90 5.48 0.80
N LYS A 144 -26.38 6.61 1.34
CA LYS A 144 -26.08 7.97 0.85
C LYS A 144 -24.59 8.37 0.97
N ASP A 145 -23.86 7.72 1.87
CA ASP A 145 -22.43 7.95 2.11
C ASP A 145 -21.55 7.02 1.27
N SER A 146 -22.13 6.30 0.30
CA SER A 146 -21.43 5.42 -0.64
C SER A 146 -20.28 6.12 -1.36
N LEU A 147 -20.41 7.43 -1.61
CA LEU A 147 -19.37 8.26 -2.22
C LEU A 147 -18.11 8.29 -1.36
N ALA A 148 -18.20 8.35 -0.03
CA ALA A 148 -17.03 8.34 0.84
C ALA A 148 -16.28 6.99 0.77
N ILE A 149 -17.02 5.88 0.70
CA ILE A 149 -16.47 4.53 0.51
C ILE A 149 -15.84 4.39 -0.87
N GLU A 150 -16.47 4.93 -1.91
CA GLU A 150 -15.94 4.94 -3.28
C GLU A 150 -14.64 5.73 -3.38
N LEU A 151 -14.60 6.93 -2.78
CA LEU A 151 -13.40 7.76 -2.73
C LEU A 151 -12.23 7.06 -2.01
N ALA A 152 -12.50 6.40 -0.88
CA ALA A 152 -11.50 5.60 -0.18
C ALA A 152 -11.08 4.36 -0.99
N GLY A 153 -12.01 3.75 -1.72
CA GLY A 153 -11.74 2.63 -2.62
C GLY A 153 -10.84 3.03 -3.79
N LEU A 154 -11.07 4.19 -4.40
CA LEU A 154 -10.22 4.74 -5.46
C LEU A 154 -8.80 5.00 -4.96
N TYR A 155 -8.66 5.56 -3.76
CA TYR A 155 -7.35 5.74 -3.13
C TYR A 155 -6.66 4.39 -2.90
N TRP A 156 -7.37 3.42 -2.30
CA TRP A 156 -6.82 2.09 -2.01
C TRP A 156 -6.44 1.29 -3.26
N HIS A 157 -7.14 1.50 -4.37
CA HIS A 157 -6.81 0.86 -5.65
C HIS A 157 -5.60 1.46 -6.36
N PHE A 158 -5.32 2.74 -6.10
CA PHE A 158 -4.19 3.42 -6.69
C PHE A 158 -2.87 3.00 -6.01
N VAL A 159 -2.92 2.79 -4.70
CA VAL A 159 -1.82 2.29 -3.87
C VAL A 159 -1.48 0.85 -4.22
#